data_AF-A0A661XWI0-F1
#
_entry.id   AF-A0A661XWI0-F1
#
_cell.length_a   1.000
_cell.length_b   1.000
_cell.length_c   1.000
_cell.angle_alpha   90.00
_cell.angle_beta   90.00
_cell.angle_gamma   90.00
#
_symmetry.space_group_name_H-M   'P 1'
#
loop_
_entity.id
_entity.type
_entity.pdbx_description
1 polymer ?
#
loop_
_entity_poly.entity_id
_entity_poly.type
_entity_poly.pdbx_seq_one_letter_code
_entity_poly.pdbx_strand_id
1 'polypeptide(L)'
;LIESLVGERDVDPGLLVRILSDYQYTHFRKMIPTNMLDPWIEGQISNEYYLKLNGSGGGYALGITHHSSKQSMEDRWNKDLIWIE
;
A
#
# COMPACT_ATOMS: atom_id res chain seq x y z
N LEU A 1 11.29 -13.41 -9.53
CA LEU A 1 9.85 -13.06 -9.68
C LEU A 1 9.67 -11.59 -10.07
N ILE A 2 10.21 -10.65 -9.30
CA ILE A 2 10.19 -9.20 -9.56
C ILE A 2 10.98 -8.84 -10.82
N GLU A 3 12.24 -9.29 -10.88
CA GLU A 3 13.09 -9.15 -12.07
C GLU A 3 12.46 -9.79 -13.31
N SER A 4 11.69 -10.86 -13.15
CA SER A 4 10.99 -11.55 -14.24
C SER A 4 9.74 -10.80 -14.73
N LEU A 5 9.12 -9.98 -13.88
CA LEU A 5 7.93 -9.18 -14.23
C LEU A 5 8.31 -7.83 -14.84
N VAL A 6 9.47 -7.27 -14.46
CA VAL A 6 9.88 -5.90 -14.81
C VAL A 6 11.09 -5.87 -15.75
N GLY A 7 11.84 -6.98 -15.89
CA GLY A 7 12.95 -7.09 -16.84
C GLY A 7 14.25 -6.39 -16.43
N GLU A 8 14.28 -5.73 -15.27
CA GLU A 8 15.44 -5.00 -14.74
C GLU A 8 15.89 -5.56 -13.37
N ARG A 9 17.19 -5.46 -13.11
CA ARG A 9 17.87 -6.02 -11.91
C ARG A 9 17.83 -5.09 -10.69
N ASP A 10 17.37 -3.84 -10.84
CA ASP A 10 17.46 -2.80 -9.80
C ASP A 10 16.12 -2.06 -9.65
N VAL A 11 15.03 -2.84 -9.60
CA VAL A 11 13.67 -2.31 -9.53
C VAL A 11 13.34 -1.96 -8.09
N ASP A 12 12.90 -0.72 -7.87
CA ASP A 12 12.35 -0.29 -6.59
C ASP A 12 11.24 -1.25 -6.16
N PRO A 13 11.40 -1.99 -5.05
CA PRO A 13 10.38 -2.90 -4.53
C PRO A 13 9.02 -2.22 -4.34
N GLY A 14 9.00 -0.90 -4.10
CA GLY A 14 7.79 -0.08 -4.01
C GLY A 14 6.91 -0.13 -5.26
N LEU A 15 7.50 -0.32 -6.46
CA LEU A 15 6.74 -0.39 -7.72
C LEU A 15 5.80 -1.59 -7.76
N LEU A 16 6.21 -2.73 -7.22
CA LEU A 16 5.37 -3.93 -7.20
C LEU A 16 4.20 -3.75 -6.25
N VAL A 17 4.47 -3.11 -5.11
CA VAL A 17 3.46 -2.82 -4.12
C VAL A 17 2.45 -1.84 -4.68
N ARG A 18 2.89 -0.84 -5.44
CA ARG A 18 2.01 0.07 -6.17
C ARG A 18 1.08 -0.69 -7.13
N ILE A 19 1.63 -1.58 -7.96
CA ILE A 19 0.85 -2.38 -8.91
C ILE A 19 -0.17 -3.25 -8.17
N LEU A 20 0.24 -3.88 -7.06
CA LEU A 20 -0.66 -4.67 -6.24
C LEU A 20 -1.75 -3.81 -5.59
N SER A 21 -1.38 -2.65 -5.05
CA SER A 21 -2.29 -1.71 -4.42
C SER A 21 -3.38 -1.24 -5.40
N ASP A 22 -2.99 -0.91 -6.63
CA ASP A 22 -3.90 -0.51 -7.70
C ASP A 22 -4.82 -1.65 -8.14
N TYR A 23 -4.26 -2.85 -8.30
CA TYR A 23 -5.05 -4.06 -8.59
C TYR A 23 -6.10 -4.29 -7.50
N GLN A 24 -5.72 -4.15 -6.23
CA GLN A 24 -6.66 -4.34 -5.12
C GLN A 24 -7.72 -3.24 -5.05
N TYR A 25 -7.35 -1.98 -5.29
CA TYR A 25 -8.31 -0.90 -5.37
C TYR A 25 -9.34 -1.12 -6.47
N THR A 26 -8.89 -1.57 -7.64
CA THR A 26 -9.73 -1.77 -8.82
C THR A 26 -10.64 -3.00 -8.68
N HIS A 27 -10.09 -4.14 -8.24
CA HIS A 27 -10.80 -5.41 -8.27
C HIS A 27 -11.38 -5.85 -6.92
N PHE A 28 -10.81 -5.39 -5.81
CA PHE A 28 -11.27 -5.71 -4.45
C PHE A 28 -11.85 -4.51 -3.71
N ARG A 29 -12.30 -3.47 -4.43
CA ARG A 29 -12.87 -2.25 -3.84
C ARG A 29 -13.92 -2.51 -2.76
N LYS A 30 -14.76 -3.55 -2.94
CA LYS A 30 -15.82 -3.93 -1.98
C LYS A 30 -15.28 -4.50 -0.66
N MET A 31 -14.01 -4.92 -0.64
CA MET A 31 -13.32 -5.43 0.55
C MET A 31 -12.51 -4.34 1.27
N ILE A 32 -12.35 -3.17 0.66
CA ILE A 32 -11.67 -2.03 1.28
C ILE A 32 -12.68 -1.32 2.19
N PRO A 33 -12.39 -1.14 3.49
CA PRO A 33 -13.22 -0.34 4.38
C PRO A 33 -13.46 1.06 3.80
N THR A 34 -14.68 1.59 3.90
CA THR A 34 -15.03 2.88 3.26
C THR A 34 -14.14 4.04 3.72
N ASN A 35 -13.76 4.06 5.01
CA ASN A 35 -12.85 5.05 5.59
C ASN A 35 -11.41 4.95 5.06
N MET A 36 -11.07 3.85 4.39
CA MET A 36 -9.75 3.61 3.81
C MET A 36 -9.69 3.93 2.32
N LEU A 37 -10.82 4.19 1.64
CA LEU A 37 -10.82 4.48 0.20
C LEU A 37 -10.05 5.76 -0.14
N ASP A 38 -10.21 6.82 0.63
CA ASP A 38 -9.51 8.09 0.40
C ASP A 38 -8.02 7.98 0.74
N PRO A 39 -7.61 7.45 1.91
CA PRO A 39 -6.19 7.17 2.19
C PRO A 39 -5.53 6.26 1.15
N TRP A 40 -6.28 5.33 0.55
CA TRP A 40 -5.76 4.44 -0.48
C TRP A 40 -5.40 5.21 -1.76
N ILE A 41 -6.34 6.02 -2.27
CA ILE A 41 -6.11 6.86 -3.44
C ILE A 41 -5.01 7.89 -3.19
N GLU A 42 -4.99 8.47 -1.99
CA GLU A 42 -4.01 9.48 -1.61
C GLU A 42 -2.57 8.94 -1.73
N GLY A 43 -2.30 7.73 -1.21
CA GLY A 43 -0.99 7.08 -1.35
C GLY A 43 -0.62 6.79 -2.81
N GLN A 44 -1.60 6.38 -3.64
CA GLN A 44 -1.37 6.15 -5.07
C GLN A 44 -1.03 7.43 -5.84
N ILE A 45 -1.61 8.57 -5.46
CA ILE A 45 -1.35 9.86 -6.11
C ILE A 45 -0.03 10.47 -5.62
N SER A 46 0.20 10.47 -4.30
CA SER A 46 1.40 11.07 -3.71
C SER A 46 2.66 10.24 -3.96
N ASN A 47 2.53 8.93 -4.17
CA ASN A 47 3.61 7.95 -4.17
C ASN A 47 4.41 7.94 -2.86
N GLU A 48 3.86 8.47 -1.77
CA GLU A 48 4.49 8.46 -0.44
C GLU A 48 4.38 7.08 0.21
N TYR A 49 3.28 6.38 -0.05
CA TYR A 49 3.00 5.05 0.47
C TYR A 49 1.99 4.31 -0.39
N TYR A 50 1.88 2.99 -0.18
CA TYR A 50 0.89 2.14 -0.83
C TYR A 50 0.20 1.25 0.18
N LEU A 51 -1.10 1.05 0.00
CA LEU A 51 -1.91 0.22 0.88
C LEU A 51 -2.17 -1.15 0.26
N LYS A 52 -2.26 -2.17 1.11
CA LYS A 52 -2.60 -3.54 0.73
C LYS A 52 -3.60 -4.15 1.72
N LEU A 53 -4.57 -4.92 1.24
CA LEU A 53 -5.47 -5.70 2.10
C LEU A 53 -4.71 -6.80 2.85
N ASN A 54 -5.10 -7.05 4.11
CA ASN A 54 -4.64 -8.23 4.84
C ASN A 54 -5.37 -9.50 4.36
N GLY A 55 -4.65 -10.62 4.25
CA GLY A 55 -5.14 -11.84 3.60
C GLY A 55 -6.24 -12.61 4.36
N SER A 56 -6.65 -12.15 5.54
CA SER A 56 -7.63 -12.83 6.41
C SER A 56 -8.98 -12.11 6.53
N GLY A 57 -9.17 -10.96 5.87
CA GLY A 57 -10.43 -10.21 5.91
C GLY A 57 -10.68 -9.43 7.22
N GLY A 58 -9.64 -9.23 8.03
CA GLY A 58 -9.74 -8.61 9.35
C GLY A 58 -9.44 -7.12 9.33
N GLY A 59 -10.38 -6.29 8.88
CA GLY A 59 -10.60 -4.90 9.34
C GLY A 59 -9.52 -3.82 9.17
N TYR A 60 -8.27 -4.13 8.81
CA TYR A 60 -7.18 -3.15 8.69
C TYR A 60 -6.38 -3.34 7.39
N ALA A 61 -5.74 -2.25 6.93
CA ALA A 61 -4.85 -2.28 5.77
C ALA A 61 -3.37 -2.29 6.22
N LEU A 62 -2.53 -2.87 5.38
CA LEU A 62 -1.07 -2.79 5.51
C LEU A 62 -0.58 -1.61 4.69
N GLY A 63 0.12 -0.68 5.32
CA GLY A 63 0.79 0.44 4.66
C GLY A 63 2.26 0.14 4.42
N ILE A 64 2.73 0.41 3.21
CA ILE A 64 4.14 0.23 2.81
C ILE A 64 4.67 1.59 2.38
N THR A 65 5.80 1.99 2.95
CA THR A 65 6.42 3.30 2.74
C THR A 65 7.94 3.15 2.84
N HIS A 66 8.69 4.13 2.32
CA HIS A 66 10.12 4.21 2.60
C HIS A 66 10.37 4.34 4.11
N HIS A 67 11.44 3.71 4.59
CA HIS A 67 11.83 3.71 6.01
C HIS A 67 11.94 5.14 6.59
N SER A 68 12.50 6.07 5.82
CA SER A 68 12.63 7.48 6.21
C SER A 68 11.29 8.19 6.47
N SER A 69 10.20 7.67 5.89
CA SER A 69 8.86 8.27 5.97
C SER A 69 7.95 7.55 6.96
N LYS A 70 8.39 6.42 7.54
CA LYS A 70 7.57 5.57 8.42
C LYS A 70 6.97 6.34 9.60
N GLN A 71 7.80 7.10 10.33
CA GLN A 71 7.34 7.87 11.48
C GLN A 71 6.25 8.89 11.08
N SER A 72 6.47 9.61 9.98
CA SER A 72 5.48 10.57 9.48
C SER A 72 4.17 9.91 9.07
N MET A 73 4.23 8.68 8.55
CA MET A 73 3.03 7.91 8.22
C MET A 73 2.28 7.43 9.47
N GLU A 74 3.01 6.99 10.50
CA GLU A 74 2.44 6.62 11.81
C GLU A 74 1.80 7.83 12.52
N ASP A 75 2.40 9.02 12.40
CA ASP A 75 1.85 10.24 12.99
C ASP A 75 0.59 10.74 12.24
N ARG A 76 0.57 10.57 10.91
CA ARG A 76 -0.53 11.01 10.04
C ARG A 76 -1.74 10.09 10.11
N TRP A 77 -1.51 8.79 10.20
CA TRP A 77 -2.54 7.77 10.02
C TRP A 77 -2.81 6.97 11.31
N ASN A 78 -4.09 6.83 11.66
CA ASN A 78 -4.54 6.22 12.92
C ASN A 78 -4.38 4.67 12.95
N LYS A 79 -4.74 4.05 14.07
CA LYS A 79 -4.57 2.60 14.43
C LYS A 79 -5.12 1.55 13.44
N ASP A 80 -5.86 1.93 12.42
CA ASP A 80 -6.40 1.02 11.40
C ASP A 80 -5.37 0.69 10.29
N LEU A 81 -4.17 1.28 10.38
CA LEU A 81 -3.05 1.03 9.48
C LEU A 81 -1.86 0.45 10.22
N ILE A 82 -1.32 -0.65 9.69
CA ILE A 82 -0.07 -1.25 10.15
C ILE A 82 1.00 -0.98 9.10
N TRP A 83 2.06 -0.29 9.49
CA TRP A 83 3.15 0.09 8.61
C TRP A 83 4.27 -0.96 8.58
N ILE A 84 4.62 -1.41 7.37
CA ILE A 84 5.74 -2.32 7.12
C ILE A 84 6.79 -1.65 6.24
N GLU A 85 8.05 -2.02 6.49
CA GLU A 85 9.25 -1.53 5.80
C GLU A 85 9.80 -2.53 4.78
#